data_AF-A0A212LS89-F1
#
_entry.id   AF-A0A212LS89-F1
#
_cell.length_a   1.000
_cell.length_b   1.000
_cell.length_c   1.000
_cell.angle_alpha   90.00
_cell.angle_beta   90.00
_cell.angle_gamma   90.00
#
_symmetry.space_group_name_H-M   'P 1'
#
loop_
_entity.id
_entity.type
_entity.pdbx_description
1 polymer ?
#
loop_
_entity_poly.entity_id
_entity_poly.type
_entity_poly.pdbx_seq_one_letter_code
_entity_poly.pdbx_strand_id
1 'polypeptide(L)'
;MLTGVIVSLVAVLLLVFLLVYKKEMIIKMFMLNVSAPANEFSQQLEQTADSIIRRLEDESAQLELLLEEAEAKIGILSQQVEYANKIIEQLMELENRPNSDNYRQESRTESVSHVPEPTPAMELAPPADDIAELLDDNKLDKEPVNIEKHRLIIAMADQGYTITEIAKATGVGKGEITLLLQLNKK
;
A
#
# COMPACT_ATOMS: atom_id res chain seq x y z
N MET A 1 -38.43 48.25 -61.38
CA MET A 1 -37.90 48.71 -60.08
C MET A 1 -38.81 48.27 -58.93
N LEU A 2 -40.09 48.66 -58.91
CA LEU A 2 -41.04 48.32 -57.82
C LEU A 2 -41.24 46.79 -57.60
N THR A 3 -41.35 46.01 -58.68
CA THR A 3 -41.57 44.56 -58.62
C THR A 3 -40.39 43.80 -58.00
N GLY A 4 -39.16 44.23 -58.26
CA GLY A 4 -37.97 43.63 -57.65
C GLY A 4 -37.87 43.88 -56.14
N VAL A 5 -38.29 45.07 -55.70
CA VAL A 5 -38.35 45.41 -54.26
C VAL A 5 -39.38 44.54 -53.54
N ILE A 6 -40.55 44.31 -54.14
CA ILE A 6 -41.60 43.44 -53.57
C ILE A 6 -41.13 41.99 -53.47
N VAL A 7 -40.48 41.45 -54.50
CA VAL A 7 -39.95 40.07 -54.47
C VAL A 7 -38.85 39.91 -53.41
N SER A 8 -37.94 40.89 -53.29
CA SER A 8 -36.91 40.89 -52.26
C SER A 8 -37.51 40.94 -50.84
N LEU A 9 -38.53 41.77 -50.63
CA LEU A 9 -39.23 41.87 -49.35
C LEU A 9 -39.86 40.53 -48.93
N VAL A 10 -40.55 39.86 -49.87
CA VAL A 10 -41.16 38.55 -49.63
C VAL A 10 -40.10 37.49 -49.32
N ALA A 11 -38.98 37.49 -50.05
CA ALA A 11 -37.89 36.56 -49.81
C ALA A 11 -37.28 36.72 -48.41
N VAL A 12 -37.07 37.95 -47.95
CA VAL A 12 -36.57 38.24 -46.59
C VAL A 12 -37.58 37.78 -45.53
N LEU A 13 -38.87 38.04 -45.75
CA LEU A 13 -39.93 37.63 -44.83
C LEU A 13 -40.01 36.10 -44.70
N LEU A 14 -39.88 35.38 -45.81
CA LEU A 14 -39.84 33.92 -45.85
C LEU A 14 -38.60 33.38 -45.14
N LEU A 15 -37.44 34.02 -45.29
CA LEU A 15 -36.21 33.64 -44.61
C LEU A 15 -36.32 33.84 -43.09
N VAL A 16 -36.90 34.96 -42.64
CA VAL A 16 -37.17 35.22 -41.23
C VAL A 16 -38.14 34.17 -40.67
N PHE A 17 -39.21 33.87 -41.40
CA PHE A 17 -40.17 32.84 -41.03
C PHE A 17 -39.50 31.46 -40.89
N LEU A 18 -38.63 31.09 -41.83
CA LEU A 18 -37.86 29.85 -41.76
C LEU A 18 -36.93 29.80 -40.55
N LEU A 19 -36.28 30.92 -40.22
CA LEU A 19 -35.40 31.01 -39.05
C LEU A 19 -36.17 30.85 -37.75
N VAL A 20 -37.36 31.46 -37.63
CA VAL A 20 -38.22 31.33 -36.44
C VAL A 20 -38.71 29.88 -36.31
N TYR A 21 -39.22 29.30 -37.39
CA TYR A 21 -39.69 27.91 -37.40
C TYR A 21 -38.59 26.91 -37.04
N LYS A 22 -37.38 27.08 -37.61
CA LYS A 22 -36.22 26.25 -37.25
C LYS A 22 -35.79 26.46 -35.80
N LYS A 23 -35.78 27.70 -35.31
CA LYS A 23 -35.43 27.99 -33.92
C LYS A 23 -36.37 27.28 -32.95
N GLU A 24 -37.66 27.32 -33.19
CA GLU A 24 -38.63 26.62 -32.34
C GLU A 24 -38.40 25.11 -32.32
N MET A 25 -38.07 24.50 -33.45
CA MET A 25 -37.76 23.07 -33.51
C MET A 25 -36.48 22.73 -32.73
N ILE A 26 -35.44 23.55 -32.87
CA ILE A 26 -34.15 23.37 -32.17
C ILE A 26 -34.32 23.48 -30.65
N ILE A 27 -35.04 24.50 -30.17
CA ILE A 27 -35.26 24.71 -28.73
C ILE A 27 -36.03 23.53 -28.12
N LYS A 28 -37.04 23.00 -28.82
CA LYS A 28 -37.81 21.83 -28.36
C LYS A 28 -36.94 20.58 -28.24
N MET A 29 -35.96 20.40 -29.13
CA MET A 29 -35.02 19.27 -29.08
C MET A 29 -33.96 19.44 -27.99
N PHE A 30 -33.48 20.66 -27.75
CA PHE A 30 -32.53 20.95 -26.66
C PHE A 30 -33.15 20.83 -25.26
N MET A 31 -34.41 21.23 -25.08
CA MET A 31 -35.10 21.13 -23.79
C MET A 31 -35.26 19.67 -23.30
N LEU A 32 -35.47 18.71 -24.21
CA LEU A 32 -35.54 17.28 -23.88
C LEU A 32 -34.17 16.69 -23.51
N ASN A 33 -33.11 17.13 -24.19
CA ASN A 33 -31.76 16.60 -23.98
C ASN A 33 -31.02 17.21 -22.79
N VAL A 34 -31.50 18.31 -22.20
CA VAL A 34 -30.87 18.92 -21.01
C VAL A 34 -31.40 18.33 -19.70
N SER A 35 -32.63 17.79 -19.67
CA SER A 35 -33.18 17.14 -18.47
C SER A 35 -32.68 15.71 -18.25
N ALA A 36 -32.35 14.97 -19.32
CA ALA A 36 -31.79 13.62 -19.22
C ALA A 36 -30.42 13.56 -18.47
N PRO A 37 -29.41 14.39 -18.80
CA PRO A 37 -28.10 14.32 -18.16
C PRO A 37 -28.12 14.74 -16.67
N ALA A 38 -29.03 15.62 -16.26
CA ALA A 38 -29.17 15.98 -14.84
C ALA A 38 -29.73 14.82 -14.01
N ASN A 39 -30.66 14.04 -14.56
CA ASN A 39 -31.21 12.86 -13.91
C ASN A 39 -30.20 11.71 -13.85
N GLU A 40 -29.46 11.49 -14.93
CA GLU A 40 -28.36 10.50 -14.96
C GLU A 40 -27.26 10.84 -13.96
N PHE A 41 -26.89 12.12 -13.83
CA PHE A 41 -25.92 12.56 -12.82
C PHE A 41 -26.42 12.33 -11.39
N SER A 42 -27.69 12.64 -11.11
CA SER A 42 -28.29 12.38 -9.79
C SER A 42 -28.26 10.90 -9.46
N GLN A 43 -28.59 10.04 -10.43
CA GLN A 43 -28.59 8.58 -10.25
C GLN A 43 -27.17 8.02 -10.05
N GLN A 44 -26.18 8.53 -10.78
CA GLN A 44 -24.78 8.16 -10.57
C GLN A 44 -24.27 8.60 -9.20
N LEU A 45 -24.69 9.77 -8.72
CA LEU A 45 -24.31 10.28 -7.40
C LEU A 45 -24.93 9.45 -6.28
N GLU A 46 -26.20 9.04 -6.42
CA GLU A 46 -26.87 8.12 -5.49
C GLU A 46 -26.18 6.75 -5.46
N GLN A 47 -25.88 6.17 -6.63
CA GLN A 47 -25.14 4.91 -6.72
C GLN A 47 -23.73 5.00 -6.12
N THR A 48 -23.06 6.14 -6.31
CA THR A 48 -21.73 6.37 -5.74
C THR A 48 -21.82 6.52 -4.22
N ALA A 49 -22.83 7.23 -3.71
CA ALA A 49 -23.06 7.37 -2.28
C ALA A 49 -23.33 6.01 -1.62
N ASP A 50 -24.21 5.19 -2.21
CA ASP A 50 -24.49 3.83 -1.72
C ASP A 50 -23.23 2.94 -1.71
N SER A 51 -22.41 3.03 -2.76
CA SER A 51 -21.16 2.29 -2.82
C SER A 51 -20.16 2.73 -1.75
N ILE A 52 -20.07 4.04 -1.47
CA ILE A 52 -19.19 4.57 -0.44
C ILE A 52 -19.69 4.18 0.94
N ILE A 53 -21.01 4.22 1.18
CA ILE A 53 -21.61 3.82 2.45
C ILE A 53 -21.31 2.34 2.74
N ARG A 54 -21.55 1.44 1.78
CA ARG A 54 -21.22 0.01 1.95
C ARG A 54 -19.76 -0.22 2.25
N ARG A 55 -18.87 0.49 1.52
CA ARG A 55 -17.43 0.37 1.77
C ARG A 55 -17.05 0.85 3.17
N LEU A 56 -17.65 1.93 3.65
CA LEU A 56 -17.43 2.42 5.01
C LEU A 56 -17.95 1.44 6.07
N GLU A 57 -19.10 0.80 5.82
CA GLU A 57 -19.64 -0.25 6.70
C GLU A 57 -18.69 -1.46 6.77
N ASP A 58 -18.21 -1.93 5.61
CA ASP A 58 -17.26 -3.04 5.53
C ASP A 58 -15.92 -2.72 6.21
N GLU A 59 -15.36 -1.53 5.94
CA GLU A 59 -14.12 -1.07 6.57
C GLU A 59 -14.31 -0.91 8.10
N SER A 60 -15.46 -0.41 8.56
CA SER A 60 -15.77 -0.32 9.99
C SER A 60 -15.84 -1.70 10.65
N ALA A 61 -16.51 -2.67 10.03
CA ALA A 61 -16.58 -4.04 10.54
C ALA A 61 -15.20 -4.71 10.59
N GLN A 62 -14.37 -4.46 9.59
CA GLN A 62 -12.99 -4.96 9.57
C GLN A 62 -12.15 -4.34 10.69
N LEU A 63 -12.29 -3.04 10.94
CA LEU A 63 -11.59 -2.36 12.03
C LEU A 63 -12.05 -2.86 13.40
N GLU A 64 -13.34 -3.12 13.58
CA GLU A 64 -13.88 -3.70 14.81
C GLU A 64 -13.28 -5.08 15.08
N LEU A 65 -13.20 -5.95 14.07
CA LEU A 65 -12.57 -7.27 14.19
C LEU A 65 -11.08 -7.16 14.51
N LEU A 66 -10.36 -6.25 13.84
CA LEU A 66 -8.93 -6.07 14.10
C LEU A 66 -8.67 -5.52 15.50
N LEU A 67 -9.58 -4.69 16.02
CA LEU A 67 -9.51 -4.15 17.38
C LEU A 67 -9.76 -5.25 18.41
N GLU A 68 -10.76 -6.11 18.19
CA GLU A 68 -11.00 -7.29 19.02
C GLU A 68 -9.78 -8.24 19.04
N GLU A 69 -9.17 -8.50 17.88
CA GLU A 69 -7.95 -9.31 17.80
C GLU A 69 -6.77 -8.67 18.54
N ALA A 70 -6.61 -7.35 18.41
CA ALA A 70 -5.56 -6.61 19.10
C ALA A 70 -5.75 -6.65 20.62
N GLU A 71 -6.97 -6.46 21.11
CA GLU A 71 -7.31 -6.57 22.53
C GLU A 71 -7.04 -7.97 23.07
N ALA A 72 -7.43 -9.02 22.34
CA ALA A 72 -7.14 -10.40 22.71
C ALA A 72 -5.62 -10.66 22.82
N LYS A 73 -4.84 -10.17 21.85
CA LYS A 73 -3.37 -10.28 21.87
C LYS A 73 -2.75 -9.51 23.04
N ILE A 74 -3.22 -8.29 23.33
CA ILE A 74 -2.77 -7.50 24.47
C ILE A 74 -3.05 -8.25 25.78
N GLY A 75 -4.24 -8.86 25.91
CA GLY A 75 -4.61 -9.69 27.05
C GLY A 75 -3.62 -10.83 27.27
N ILE A 76 -3.34 -11.62 26.23
CA ILE A 76 -2.38 -12.75 26.28
C ILE A 76 -0.98 -12.25 26.67
N LEU A 77 -0.51 -11.17 26.05
CA LEU A 77 0.82 -10.62 26.30
C LEU A 77 0.94 -10.11 27.75
N SER A 78 -0.11 -9.44 28.25
CA SER A 78 -0.13 -8.96 29.64
C SER A 78 -0.02 -10.11 30.65
N GLN A 79 -0.71 -11.22 30.38
CA GLN A 79 -0.66 -12.43 31.20
C GLN A 79 0.73 -13.09 31.16
N GLN A 80 1.36 -13.15 29.99
CA GLN A 80 2.72 -13.66 29.85
C GLN A 80 3.74 -12.81 30.61
N VAL A 81 3.61 -11.47 30.55
CA VAL A 81 4.46 -10.56 31.31
C VAL A 81 4.26 -10.74 32.81
N GLU A 82 3.01 -10.88 33.28
CA GLU A 82 2.72 -11.14 34.69
C GLU A 82 3.33 -12.46 35.17
N TYR A 83 3.20 -13.53 34.37
CA TYR A 83 3.79 -14.83 34.69
C TYR A 83 5.32 -14.79 34.70
N ALA A 84 5.94 -14.14 33.70
CA ALA A 84 7.38 -13.93 33.67
C ALA A 84 7.86 -13.13 34.89
N ASN A 85 7.13 -12.09 35.30
CA ASN A 85 7.47 -11.30 36.48
C ASN A 85 7.38 -12.13 37.77
N LYS A 86 6.35 -12.98 37.91
CA LYS A 86 6.24 -13.92 39.04
C LYS A 86 7.39 -14.92 39.10
N ILE A 87 7.85 -15.44 37.96
CA ILE A 87 9.03 -16.31 37.91
C ILE A 87 10.29 -15.56 38.37
N ILE A 88 10.49 -14.34 37.86
CA ILE A 88 11.64 -13.50 38.24
C ILE A 88 11.62 -13.22 39.75
N GLU A 89 10.45 -12.91 40.31
CA GLU A 89 10.27 -12.69 41.74
C GLU A 89 10.60 -13.94 42.57
N GLN A 90 10.14 -15.12 42.14
CA GLN A 90 10.48 -16.39 42.79
C GLN A 90 11.98 -16.71 42.72
N LEU A 91 12.62 -16.46 41.58
CA LEU A 91 14.07 -16.64 41.43
C LEU A 91 14.85 -15.67 42.33
N MET A 92 14.40 -14.42 42.43
CA MET A 92 14.99 -13.41 43.31
C MET A 92 14.81 -13.74 44.80
N GLU A 93 13.67 -14.33 45.17
CA GLU A 93 13.42 -14.82 46.54
C GLU A 93 14.33 -16.01 46.90
N LEU A 94 14.61 -16.90 45.93
CA LEU A 94 15.56 -17.99 46.09
C LEU A 94 17.02 -17.49 46.18
N GLU A 95 17.36 -16.44 45.44
CA GLU A 95 18.69 -15.81 45.48
C GLU A 95 18.94 -15.03 46.78
N ASN A 96 17.91 -14.36 47.33
CA ASN A 96 18.00 -13.60 48.58
C ASN A 96 17.89 -14.46 49.85
N ARG A 97 17.74 -15.79 49.73
CA ARG A 97 17.77 -16.68 50.89
C ARG A 97 19.24 -16.79 51.36
N PRO A 98 19.61 -16.21 52.52
CA PRO A 98 21.01 -16.08 52.90
C PRO A 98 21.61 -17.48 53.11
N ASN A 99 22.67 -17.74 52.36
CA ASN A 99 23.49 -18.95 52.38
C ASN A 99 24.11 -19.14 53.77
N SER A 100 23.32 -19.68 54.70
CA SER A 100 23.73 -20.11 56.03
C SER A 100 23.77 -21.62 56.00
N ASP A 101 24.81 -22.17 55.37
CA ASP A 101 25.38 -23.50 55.62
C ASP A 101 26.25 -23.91 54.42
N ASN A 102 27.52 -23.51 54.44
CA ASN A 102 28.64 -24.44 54.18
C ASN A 102 29.98 -23.72 54.34
N TYR A 103 30.52 -23.81 55.56
CA TYR A 103 31.95 -23.79 55.75
C TYR A 103 32.52 -25.15 55.36
N ARG A 104 33.61 -25.11 54.57
CA ARG A 104 34.89 -25.81 54.78
C ARG A 104 35.37 -26.69 53.60
N GLN A 105 36.64 -26.42 53.24
CA GLN A 105 37.68 -27.31 52.68
C GLN A 105 37.95 -27.16 51.17
N GLU A 106 38.86 -26.25 50.77
CA GLU A 106 40.33 -26.43 50.60
C GLU A 106 40.76 -26.99 49.22
N SER A 107 41.51 -26.14 48.50
CA SER A 107 42.74 -26.46 47.78
C SER A 107 42.68 -27.33 46.49
N ARG A 108 43.03 -26.75 45.33
CA ARG A 108 44.41 -26.74 44.78
C ARG A 108 44.44 -26.44 43.26
N THR A 109 45.38 -25.56 42.94
CA THR A 109 45.99 -25.08 41.69
C THR A 109 46.07 -26.00 40.45
N GLU A 110 45.92 -25.34 39.28
CA GLU A 110 46.69 -25.46 38.01
C GLU A 110 46.81 -26.81 37.27
N SER A 111 46.34 -26.85 36.00
CA SER A 111 47.21 -26.91 34.79
C SER A 111 46.52 -27.37 33.48
N VAL A 112 46.83 -26.63 32.41
CA VAL A 112 47.09 -27.06 31.00
C VAL A 112 45.91 -27.20 30.00
N SER A 113 45.73 -26.12 29.23
CA SER A 113 45.80 -26.01 27.74
C SER A 113 45.50 -27.23 26.87
N HIS A 114 44.49 -27.14 25.98
CA HIS A 114 44.67 -27.33 24.52
C HIS A 114 43.41 -26.92 23.73
N VAL A 115 43.58 -26.01 22.76
CA VAL A 115 42.64 -25.72 21.66
C VAL A 115 42.95 -26.70 20.51
N PRO A 116 41.95 -27.21 19.80
CA PRO A 116 42.08 -27.20 18.35
C PRO A 116 40.76 -26.89 17.60
N GLU A 117 40.82 -25.88 16.76
CA GLU A 117 40.03 -25.76 15.51
C GLU A 117 40.74 -26.61 14.43
N PRO A 118 40.02 -27.24 13.48
CA PRO A 118 40.01 -26.65 12.13
C PRO A 118 38.75 -26.94 11.28
N THR A 119 38.46 -26.01 10.37
CA THR A 119 37.65 -26.17 9.14
C THR A 119 38.40 -26.96 8.06
N PRO A 120 37.69 -27.57 7.08
CA PRO A 120 37.80 -27.06 5.71
C PRO A 120 36.50 -27.08 4.89
N ALA A 121 36.48 -26.21 3.88
CA ALA A 121 35.39 -25.89 2.96
C ALA A 121 35.35 -26.76 1.68
N MET A 122 34.35 -26.47 0.82
CA MET A 122 34.17 -26.83 -0.61
C MET A 122 33.53 -28.23 -0.87
N GLU A 123 32.58 -28.46 -1.79
CA GLU A 123 32.29 -27.83 -3.09
C GLU A 123 30.97 -28.38 -3.75
N LEU A 124 30.21 -27.48 -4.42
CA LEU A 124 29.35 -27.58 -5.63
C LEU A 124 28.31 -28.71 -5.91
N ALA A 125 27.05 -28.26 -5.97
CA ALA A 125 26.08 -28.32 -7.10
C ALA A 125 25.13 -29.54 -7.36
N PRO A 126 23.92 -29.31 -7.94
CA PRO A 126 22.75 -30.23 -7.95
C PRO A 126 22.37 -30.76 -9.37
N PRO A 127 21.36 -31.65 -9.47
CA PRO A 127 20.33 -31.55 -10.55
C PRO A 127 18.88 -31.84 -10.04
N ALA A 128 17.87 -31.04 -10.40
CA ALA A 128 16.89 -31.22 -11.52
C ALA A 128 15.91 -32.41 -11.29
N ASP A 129 14.59 -32.40 -11.48
CA ASP A 129 13.58 -31.50 -12.06
C ASP A 129 12.17 -32.01 -11.62
N ASP A 130 11.13 -31.21 -11.88
CA ASP A 130 9.67 -31.49 -11.87
C ASP A 130 9.00 -31.73 -10.48
N ILE A 131 8.04 -30.93 -10.01
CA ILE A 131 6.79 -30.52 -10.66
C ILE A 131 6.44 -29.08 -10.25
N ALA A 132 6.29 -28.21 -11.25
CA ALA A 132 5.61 -26.94 -11.15
C ALA A 132 4.11 -27.15 -11.31
N GLU A 133 3.32 -26.95 -10.26
CA GLU A 133 1.99 -26.36 -10.39
C GLU A 133 1.46 -25.95 -9.01
N LEU A 134 0.86 -24.76 -8.98
CA LEU A 134 0.00 -24.19 -7.95
C LEU A 134 0.62 -23.17 -6.98
N LEU A 135 0.33 -21.90 -7.33
CA LEU A 135 -0.06 -20.80 -6.43
C LEU A 135 1.15 -20.15 -5.73
N ASP A 136 1.61 -19.01 -6.25
CA ASP A 136 1.05 -17.69 -5.92
C ASP A 136 0.90 -17.56 -4.41
N ASP A 137 2.04 -17.33 -3.75
CA ASP A 137 2.01 -16.95 -2.35
C ASP A 137 3.02 -15.85 -2.07
N ASN A 138 2.46 -14.82 -1.47
CA ASN A 138 3.01 -13.54 -1.13
C ASN A 138 4.00 -13.75 0.02
N LYS A 139 5.22 -14.19 -0.30
CA LYS A 139 6.26 -14.41 0.69
C LYS A 139 7.16 -13.20 0.82
N LEU A 140 7.00 -12.57 1.97
CA LEU A 140 7.80 -11.51 2.54
C LEU A 140 9.22 -12.01 2.85
N ASP A 141 10.04 -12.25 1.82
CA ASP A 141 11.46 -12.56 2.01
C ASP A 141 12.27 -11.26 2.02
N LYS A 142 12.62 -10.83 3.24
CA LYS A 142 13.75 -9.94 3.50
C LYS A 142 15.03 -10.66 3.06
N GLU A 143 15.43 -10.50 1.80
CA GLU A 143 16.74 -10.90 1.28
C GLU A 143 17.35 -9.79 0.39
N PRO A 144 18.68 -9.74 0.22
CA PRO A 144 19.47 -8.56 -0.18
C PRO A 144 19.41 -8.24 -1.69
N VAL A 145 18.23 -8.29 -2.29
CA VAL A 145 18.04 -8.20 -3.76
C VAL A 145 17.77 -6.77 -4.25
N ASN A 146 17.65 -5.78 -3.36
CA ASN A 146 17.28 -4.42 -3.80
C ASN A 146 18.46 -3.48 -4.08
N ILE A 147 19.72 -3.97 -4.10
CA ILE A 147 20.89 -3.11 -4.38
C ILE A 147 20.93 -2.68 -5.84
N GLU A 148 20.59 -3.57 -6.78
CA GLU A 148 20.62 -3.26 -8.21
C GLU A 148 19.54 -2.25 -8.60
N LYS A 149 18.32 -2.42 -8.10
CA LYS A 149 17.23 -1.46 -8.31
C LYS A 149 17.52 -0.13 -7.63
N HIS A 150 18.12 -0.13 -6.43
CA HIS A 150 18.56 1.09 -5.76
C HIS A 150 19.63 1.83 -6.58
N ARG A 151 20.63 1.11 -7.12
CA ARG A 151 21.65 1.69 -8.01
C ARG A 151 21.03 2.23 -9.30
N LEU A 152 20.04 1.53 -9.86
CA LEU A 152 19.32 1.97 -11.05
C LEU A 152 18.50 3.24 -10.79
N ILE A 153 17.80 3.32 -9.65
CA ILE A 153 17.04 4.51 -9.22
C ILE A 153 17.95 5.73 -9.10
N ILE A 154 19.12 5.57 -8.46
CA ILE A 154 20.09 6.66 -8.32
C ILE A 154 20.63 7.08 -9.70
N ALA A 155 21.04 6.11 -10.54
CA ALA A 155 21.57 6.41 -11.87
C ALA A 155 20.55 7.11 -12.77
N MET A 156 19.26 6.77 -12.67
CA MET A 156 18.20 7.46 -13.39
C MET A 156 17.92 8.85 -12.81
N ALA A 157 17.96 9.03 -11.50
CA ALA A 157 17.80 10.35 -10.91
C ALA A 157 18.96 11.30 -11.27
N ASP A 158 20.19 10.80 -11.32
CA ASP A 158 21.37 11.54 -11.77
C ASP A 158 21.28 11.96 -13.24
N GLN A 159 20.60 11.15 -14.07
CA GLN A 159 20.29 11.46 -15.47
C GLN A 159 19.14 12.47 -15.61
N GLY A 160 18.53 12.93 -14.52
CA GLY A 160 17.47 13.94 -14.51
C GLY A 160 16.06 13.40 -14.73
N TYR A 161 15.84 12.09 -14.62
CA TYR A 161 14.51 11.49 -14.75
C TYR A 161 13.60 11.89 -13.59
N THR A 162 12.31 12.05 -13.88
CA THR A 162 11.31 12.40 -12.86
C THR A 162 10.99 11.19 -11.98
N ILE A 163 10.60 11.44 -10.72
CA ILE A 163 10.24 10.40 -9.74
C ILE A 163 9.15 9.45 -10.29
N THR A 164 8.23 9.98 -11.10
CA THR A 164 7.18 9.20 -11.75
C THR A 164 7.68 8.27 -12.86
N GLU A 165 8.69 8.69 -13.62
CA GLU A 165 9.29 7.88 -14.69
C GLU A 165 10.17 6.79 -14.11
N ILE A 166 10.92 7.10 -13.05
CA ILE A 166 11.71 6.11 -12.31
C ILE A 166 10.77 5.06 -11.73
N ALA A 167 9.65 5.45 -11.10
CA ALA A 167 8.67 4.51 -10.55
C ALA A 167 8.08 3.58 -11.61
N LYS A 168 7.80 4.11 -12.80
CA LYS A 168 7.29 3.34 -13.93
C LYS A 168 8.33 2.37 -14.50
N ALA A 169 9.61 2.77 -14.51
CA ALA A 169 10.70 1.96 -15.07
C ALA A 169 11.20 0.88 -14.12
N THR A 170 11.25 1.17 -12.81
CA THR A 170 11.82 0.26 -11.80
C THR A 170 10.76 -0.56 -11.07
N GLY A 171 9.47 -0.24 -11.24
CA GLY A 171 8.36 -0.87 -10.52
C GLY A 171 8.36 -0.52 -9.03
N VAL A 172 9.15 0.48 -8.62
CA VAL A 172 9.28 0.91 -7.23
C VAL A 172 8.30 2.05 -6.94
N GLY A 173 7.69 2.03 -5.76
CA GLY A 173 6.72 3.04 -5.35
C GLY A 173 7.32 4.46 -5.35
N LYS A 174 6.51 5.45 -5.75
CA LYS A 174 6.93 6.87 -5.78
C LYS A 174 7.47 7.36 -4.41
N GLY A 175 6.88 6.87 -3.32
CA GLY A 175 7.32 7.17 -1.95
C GLY A 175 8.69 6.58 -1.62
N GLU A 176 8.95 5.34 -2.03
CA GLU A 176 10.24 4.67 -1.82
C GLU A 176 11.35 5.35 -2.62
N ILE A 177 11.12 5.70 -3.88
CA ILE A 177 12.08 6.46 -4.69
C ILE A 177 12.39 7.83 -4.06
N THR A 178 11.37 8.53 -3.56
CA THR A 178 11.57 9.83 -2.89
C THR A 178 12.46 9.69 -1.66
N LEU A 179 12.23 8.65 -0.85
CA LEU A 179 13.02 8.37 0.34
C LEU A 179 14.49 8.04 -0.02
N LEU A 180 14.70 7.21 -1.05
CA LEU A 180 16.04 6.82 -1.51
C LEU A 180 16.83 8.03 -2.03
N LEU A 181 16.19 8.93 -2.78
CA LEU A 181 16.83 10.14 -3.28
C LEU A 181 17.13 11.16 -2.18
N GLN A 182 16.27 11.28 -1.17
CA GLN A 182 16.52 12.14 -0.01
C GLN A 182 17.69 11.64 0.84
N LEU A 183 17.83 10.32 1.00
CA LEU A 183 18.93 9.72 1.76
C LEU A 183 20.29 9.86 1.05
N ASN A 184 20.28 9.94 -0.29
CA ASN A 184 21.48 10.01 -1.11
C ASN A 184 21.99 11.45 -1.38
N LYS A 185 21.13 12.48 -1.27
CA LYS A 185 21.53 13.90 -1.36
C LYS A 185 22.35 14.32 -0.13
N LYS A 186 23.66 14.04 -0.13
CA LYS A 186 24.67 14.70 0.72
C LYS A 186 25.40 15.79 -0.05
#